data_AF-A0A9D9IRC5-F1
#
_entry.id   AF-A0A9D9IRC5-F1
#
_cell.length_a   1.000
_cell.length_b   1.000
_cell.length_c   1.000
_cell.angle_alpha   90.00
_cell.angle_beta   90.00
_cell.angle_gamma   90.00
#
_symmetry.space_group_name_H-M   'P 1'
#
loop_
_entity.id
_entity.type
_entity.pdbx_description
1 polymer ?
#
loop_
_entity_poly.entity_id
_entity_poly.type
_entity_poly.pdbx_seq_one_letter_code
_entity_poly.pdbx_strand_id
1 'polypeptide(L)'
;MVEIHTLSVADFKHTMRNNDLYDSNIEQRTDIAVISIGNSFEDTDPDDIFSNGPSSRWFRYQHKNVLNLTFDDITVSEKVAGAGKTLSGESAALESEYVLFDDEMARHLVNFVEENLTARIWIVHCSAGISRSGAVSKWLKDQLELRYGIEAKNVDGRYAVPNAYVLRVLDKILYQ
;
A
#
# COMPACT_ATOMS: atom_id res chain seq x y z
N MET A 1 -0.58 -21.47 -8.26
CA MET A 1 -0.94 -20.15 -8.80
C MET A 1 -1.60 -19.32 -7.72
N VAL A 2 -1.09 -18.12 -7.50
CA VAL A 2 -1.56 -17.10 -6.57
C VAL A 2 -2.20 -15.95 -7.35
N GLU A 3 -3.23 -15.33 -6.78
CA GLU A 3 -3.88 -14.16 -7.37
C GLU A 3 -3.46 -12.88 -6.64
N ILE A 4 -3.17 -11.82 -7.41
CA ILE A 4 -2.89 -10.49 -6.89
C ILE A 4 -3.94 -9.52 -7.43
N HIS A 5 -4.72 -8.96 -6.51
CA HIS A 5 -5.75 -7.98 -6.76
C HIS A 5 -5.22 -6.59 -6.42
N THR A 6 -5.24 -5.68 -7.38
CA THR A 6 -4.74 -4.30 -7.23
C THR A 6 -5.92 -3.34 -7.32
N LEU A 7 -6.32 -2.80 -6.17
CA LEU A 7 -7.61 -2.13 -6.03
C LEU A 7 -7.46 -0.63 -5.72
N SER A 8 -8.43 0.16 -6.18
CA SER A 8 -8.66 1.49 -5.63
C SER A 8 -9.21 1.36 -4.20
N VAL A 9 -9.16 2.42 -3.41
CA VAL A 9 -9.71 2.39 -2.05
C VAL A 9 -11.22 2.11 -2.07
N ALA A 10 -11.93 2.63 -3.07
CA ALA A 10 -13.36 2.37 -3.26
C ALA A 10 -13.62 0.89 -3.55
N ASP A 11 -12.90 0.31 -4.51
CA ASP A 11 -13.05 -1.11 -4.87
C ASP A 11 -12.63 -2.03 -3.72
N PHE A 12 -11.57 -1.67 -3.01
CA PHE A 12 -11.10 -2.39 -1.83
C PHE A 12 -12.18 -2.43 -0.75
N LYS A 13 -12.79 -1.29 -0.39
CA LYS A 13 -13.87 -1.22 0.60
C LYS A 13 -15.09 -2.06 0.18
N HIS A 14 -15.47 -2.01 -1.10
CA HIS A 14 -16.53 -2.87 -1.63
C HIS A 14 -16.17 -4.35 -1.51
N THR A 15 -14.95 -4.73 -1.87
CA THR A 15 -14.46 -6.11 -1.77
C THR A 15 -14.44 -6.60 -0.33
N MET A 16 -13.93 -5.81 0.62
CA MET A 16 -13.92 -6.18 2.03
C MET A 16 -15.34 -6.38 2.56
N ARG A 17 -16.25 -5.43 2.28
CA ARG A 17 -17.65 -5.50 2.69
C ARG A 17 -18.38 -6.71 2.11
N ASN A 18 -18.28 -6.92 0.80
CA ASN A 18 -19.00 -7.98 0.09
C ASN A 18 -18.55 -9.39 0.49
N ASN A 19 -17.37 -9.52 1.10
CA ASN A 19 -16.80 -10.77 1.58
C ASN A 19 -16.77 -10.88 3.11
N ASP A 20 -17.47 -9.96 3.79
CA ASP A 20 -17.52 -9.88 5.25
C ASP A 20 -16.15 -9.89 5.93
N LEU A 21 -15.19 -9.13 5.40
CA LEU A 21 -13.83 -9.04 5.93
C LEU A 21 -13.66 -7.78 6.77
N TYR A 22 -13.39 -7.96 8.06
CA TYR A 22 -13.27 -6.88 9.06
C TYR A 22 -12.12 -7.17 10.03
N ASP A 23 -11.76 -6.17 10.84
CA ASP A 23 -10.79 -6.35 11.94
C ASP A 23 -11.12 -7.56 12.83
N SER A 24 -12.39 -7.84 13.08
CA SER A 24 -12.79 -8.92 13.98
C SER A 24 -12.59 -10.34 13.42
N ASN A 25 -12.33 -10.50 12.11
CA ASN A 25 -12.31 -11.83 11.49
C ASN A 25 -11.27 -12.05 10.40
N ILE A 26 -10.54 -11.02 9.96
CA ILE A 26 -9.59 -11.16 8.84
C ILE A 26 -8.51 -12.23 9.10
N GLU A 27 -8.06 -12.40 10.34
CA GLU A 27 -7.05 -13.42 10.69
C GLU A 27 -7.53 -14.88 10.56
N GLN A 28 -8.85 -15.09 10.45
CA GLN A 28 -9.46 -16.39 10.18
C GLN A 28 -9.31 -16.78 8.70
N ARG A 29 -9.05 -15.81 7.82
CA ARG A 29 -8.80 -16.01 6.39
C ARG A 29 -7.32 -16.24 6.12
N THR A 30 -6.87 -17.47 6.36
CA THR A 30 -5.47 -17.86 6.12
C THR A 30 -5.10 -17.93 4.64
N ASP A 31 -6.09 -17.86 3.74
CA ASP A 31 -5.91 -17.84 2.30
C ASP A 31 -5.69 -16.44 1.73
N ILE A 32 -5.89 -15.38 2.53
CA ILE A 32 -5.81 -13.98 2.12
C ILE A 32 -4.67 -13.27 2.88
N ALA A 33 -3.89 -12.47 2.16
CA ALA A 33 -3.03 -11.44 2.72
C ALA A 33 -3.37 -10.06 2.11
N VAL A 34 -3.36 -9.01 2.94
CA VAL A 34 -3.73 -7.65 2.54
C VAL A 34 -2.57 -6.68 2.76
N ILE A 35 -2.29 -5.84 1.77
CA ILE A 35 -1.38 -4.70 1.90
C ILE A 35 -2.19 -3.41 1.65
N SER A 36 -2.41 -2.66 2.72
CA SER A 36 -3.25 -1.48 2.78
C SER A 36 -2.39 -0.22 2.84
N ILE A 37 -2.43 0.61 1.79
CA ILE A 37 -1.61 1.82 1.68
C ILE A 37 -2.49 3.06 1.81
N GLY A 38 -2.34 3.77 2.93
CA GLY A 38 -2.98 5.06 3.19
C GLY A 38 -2.11 6.26 2.82
N ASN A 39 -2.73 7.43 2.67
CA ASN A 39 -2.04 8.73 2.65
C ASN A 39 -1.62 9.13 4.08
N SER A 40 -0.61 9.98 4.19
CA SER A 40 -0.14 10.51 5.49
C SER A 40 -1.06 11.58 6.07
N PHE A 41 -1.78 12.29 5.20
CA PHE A 41 -2.86 13.18 5.58
C PHE A 41 -4.16 12.37 5.62
N GLU A 42 -4.86 12.45 6.75
CA GLU A 42 -6.22 11.96 6.87
C GLU A 42 -7.14 12.91 6.10
N ASP A 43 -7.95 12.38 5.19
CA ASP A 43 -9.19 13.10 4.87
C ASP A 43 -9.99 13.08 6.18
N THR A 44 -10.10 14.24 6.84
CA THR A 44 -10.90 14.40 8.06
C THR A 44 -12.38 14.11 7.81
N ASP A 45 -12.75 14.08 6.53
CA ASP A 45 -14.09 13.75 6.09
C ASP A 45 -14.27 12.22 6.15
N PRO A 46 -15.24 11.73 6.95
CA PRO A 46 -15.62 10.34 6.87
C PRO A 46 -16.00 10.04 5.44
N ASP A 47 -15.47 8.95 4.88
CA ASP A 47 -15.96 8.46 3.59
C ASP A 47 -17.44 8.07 3.82
N ASP A 48 -18.34 8.96 3.40
CA ASP A 48 -19.79 8.96 3.65
C ASP A 48 -20.50 7.68 3.20
N ILE A 49 -19.80 6.78 2.52
CA ILE A 49 -20.34 5.54 2.00
C ILE A 49 -20.51 4.48 3.11
N PHE A 50 -19.73 4.51 4.20
CA PHE A 50 -19.74 3.39 5.17
C PHE A 50 -19.61 3.75 6.66
N SER A 51 -19.68 5.03 7.06
CA SER A 51 -19.68 5.46 8.48
C SER A 51 -18.53 4.89 9.34
N ASN A 52 -17.37 4.59 8.72
CA ASN A 52 -16.21 3.98 9.39
C ASN A 52 -15.05 4.98 9.62
N GLY A 53 -15.37 6.24 9.93
CA GLY A 53 -14.38 7.26 10.26
C GLY A 53 -13.53 7.72 9.06
N PRO A 54 -12.55 8.60 9.30
CA PRO A 54 -11.74 9.23 8.24
C PRO A 54 -11.08 8.19 7.31
N SER A 55 -11.07 8.53 6.04
CA SER A 55 -11.27 7.64 4.89
C SER A 55 -10.18 6.60 4.57
N SER A 56 -9.05 6.52 5.28
CA SER A 56 -7.86 5.81 4.74
C SER A 56 -7.64 4.37 5.20
N ARG A 57 -8.19 3.93 6.35
CA ARG A 57 -7.86 2.61 6.94
C ARG A 57 -9.09 1.76 7.28
N TRP A 58 -9.27 0.68 6.54
CA TRP A 58 -10.32 -0.31 6.81
C TRP A 58 -10.00 -1.18 8.03
N PHE A 59 -8.75 -1.63 8.15
CA PHE A 59 -8.26 -2.41 9.28
C PHE A 59 -7.54 -1.48 10.26
N ARG A 60 -8.10 -1.34 11.48
CA ARG A 60 -7.60 -0.42 12.51
C ARG A 60 -6.59 -1.06 13.44
N TYR A 61 -6.61 -2.39 13.56
CA TYR A 61 -5.70 -3.13 14.41
C TYR A 61 -4.61 -3.84 13.58
N GLN A 62 -3.57 -4.29 14.27
CA GLN A 62 -2.56 -5.16 13.67
C GLN A 62 -3.14 -6.56 13.51
N HIS A 63 -2.95 -7.14 12.32
CA HIS A 63 -3.34 -8.51 12.00
C HIS A 63 -2.19 -9.19 11.29
N LYS A 64 -1.96 -10.47 11.57
CA LYS A 64 -0.86 -11.24 10.95
C LYS A 64 -0.90 -11.26 9.41
N ASN A 65 -2.10 -11.14 8.83
CA ASN A 65 -2.34 -11.17 7.39
C ASN A 65 -2.78 -9.81 6.82
N VAL A 66 -2.55 -8.71 7.56
CA VAL A 66 -2.76 -7.34 7.07
C VAL A 66 -1.55 -6.47 7.39
N LEU A 67 -0.93 -5.91 6.36
CA LEU A 67 0.08 -4.87 6.47
C LEU A 67 -0.54 -3.51 6.17
N ASN A 68 -0.57 -2.62 7.16
CA ASN A 68 -0.94 -1.22 6.98
C ASN A 68 0.32 -0.37 6.78
N LEU A 69 0.43 0.30 5.63
CA LEU A 69 1.48 1.25 5.29
C LEU A 69 0.91 2.66 5.12
N THR A 70 1.73 3.68 5.33
CA THR A 70 1.32 5.08 5.17
C THR A 70 2.43 5.87 4.53
N PHE A 71 2.21 6.26 3.27
CA PHE A 71 3.13 7.07 2.48
C PHE A 71 2.39 7.65 1.28
N ASP A 72 2.83 8.82 0.83
CA ASP A 72 2.16 9.59 -0.21
C ASP A 72 2.69 9.28 -1.59
N ASP A 73 1.87 9.58 -2.59
CA ASP A 73 2.17 9.33 -4.00
C ASP A 73 3.03 10.46 -4.59
N ILE A 74 4.24 10.61 -4.04
CA ILE A 74 5.18 11.66 -4.43
C ILE A 74 6.59 11.10 -4.65
N THR A 75 7.38 11.84 -5.40
CA THR A 75 8.80 11.58 -5.63
C THR A 75 9.69 12.51 -4.80
N VAL A 76 10.98 12.16 -4.67
CA VAL A 76 11.99 13.03 -4.01
C VAL A 76 12.07 14.40 -4.68
N SER A 77 11.95 14.45 -6.01
CA SER A 77 11.98 15.72 -6.76
C SER A 77 10.79 16.62 -6.42
N GLU A 78 9.61 16.04 -6.22
CA GLU A 78 8.40 16.78 -5.82
C GLU A 78 8.47 17.23 -4.37
N LYS A 79 9.05 16.42 -3.47
CA LYS A 79 9.31 16.82 -2.07
C LYS A 79 10.25 18.03 -2.00
N VAL A 80 11.34 18.01 -2.77
CA VAL A 80 12.32 19.12 -2.83
C VAL A 80 11.73 20.36 -3.52
N ALA A 81 10.94 20.19 -4.58
CA ALA A 81 10.24 21.31 -5.24
C ALA A 81 9.20 21.98 -4.34
N GLY A 82 8.52 21.20 -3.48
CA GLY A 82 7.61 21.72 -2.45
C GLY A 82 8.34 22.51 -1.35
N ALA A 83 9.53 22.06 -0.94
CA ALA A 83 10.37 22.75 0.05
C ALA A 83 11.02 24.04 -0.48
N GLY A 84 11.09 24.22 -1.80
CA GLY A 84 11.70 25.39 -2.46
C GLY A 84 10.82 26.64 -2.58
N LYS A 85 9.54 26.60 -2.17
CA LYS A 85 8.69 27.80 -2.05
C LYS A 85 8.88 28.43 -0.67
N THR A 86 10.05 29.01 -0.43
CA THR A 86 10.31 29.91 0.70
C THR A 86 9.54 31.22 0.49
N LEU A 87 8.31 31.28 1.01
CA LEU A 87 7.72 32.56 1.40
C LEU A 87 8.45 33.04 2.64
N SER A 88 9.14 34.17 2.52
CA SER A 88 9.76 34.90 3.62
C SER A 88 8.69 35.36 4.62
N GLY A 89 8.66 34.75 5.81
CA GLY A 89 7.87 35.26 6.94
C GLY A 89 7.29 34.14 7.82
N GLU A 90 7.90 33.93 8.98
CA GLU A 90 7.29 33.40 10.21
C GLU A 90 6.57 32.03 10.20
N SER A 91 6.95 31.08 9.35
CA SER A 91 6.45 29.69 9.47
C SER A 91 7.52 28.65 9.12
N ALA A 92 8.55 28.56 9.97
CA ALA A 92 9.58 27.51 9.92
C ALA A 92 9.08 26.13 10.43
N ALA A 93 7.76 25.86 10.36
CA ALA A 93 7.12 24.64 10.84
C ALA A 93 6.42 23.82 9.75
N LEU A 94 6.55 24.20 8.47
CA LEU A 94 6.06 23.42 7.33
C LEU A 94 7.23 22.66 6.68
N GLU A 95 7.95 21.85 7.47
CA GLU A 95 8.68 20.72 6.90
C GLU A 95 7.63 19.81 6.25
N SER A 96 7.80 19.52 4.97
CA SER A 96 6.78 18.91 4.10
C SER A 96 5.96 17.81 4.79
N GLU A 97 4.65 18.00 4.89
CA GLU A 97 3.67 17.06 5.49
C GLU A 97 3.63 15.68 4.81
N TYR A 98 4.35 15.50 3.69
CA TYR A 98 4.37 14.27 2.93
C TYR A 98 5.38 13.24 3.46
N VAL A 99 4.89 12.01 3.61
CA VAL A 99 5.68 10.83 3.99
C VAL A 99 6.11 10.09 2.73
N LEU A 100 7.42 9.94 2.55
CA LEU A 100 7.99 9.15 1.46
C LEU A 100 8.11 7.68 1.86
N PHE A 101 7.97 6.79 0.88
CA PHE A 101 8.29 5.38 1.07
C PHE A 101 9.80 5.20 1.30
N ASP A 102 10.18 4.53 2.38
CA ASP A 102 11.58 4.43 2.81
C ASP A 102 12.06 2.98 2.98
N ASP A 103 13.33 2.84 3.36
CA ASP A 103 13.97 1.54 3.55
C ASP A 103 13.31 0.71 4.67
N GLU A 104 12.74 1.35 5.70
CA GLU A 104 12.08 0.64 6.81
C GLU A 104 10.75 0.05 6.36
N MET A 105 9.92 0.85 5.69
CA MET A 105 8.65 0.37 5.10
C MET A 105 8.88 -0.77 4.11
N ALA A 106 9.95 -0.67 3.31
CA ALA A 106 10.33 -1.72 2.39
C ALA A 106 10.71 -3.01 3.12
N ARG A 107 11.47 -2.96 4.23
CA ARG A 107 11.76 -4.15 5.05
C ARG A 107 10.50 -4.75 5.66
N HIS A 108 9.58 -3.92 6.16
CA HIS A 108 8.29 -4.41 6.68
C HIS A 108 7.49 -5.14 5.60
N LEU A 109 7.48 -4.61 4.37
CA LEU A 109 6.83 -5.27 3.25
C LEU A 109 7.48 -6.61 2.91
N VAL A 110 8.82 -6.70 2.86
CA VAL A 110 9.52 -7.97 2.60
C VAL A 110 9.17 -9.01 3.67
N ASN A 111 9.30 -8.65 4.95
CA ASN A 111 9.02 -9.57 6.05
C ASN A 111 7.57 -10.05 6.01
N PHE A 112 6.62 -9.14 5.79
CA PHE A 112 5.20 -9.50 5.68
C PHE A 112 4.94 -10.49 4.55
N VAL A 113 5.60 -10.31 3.39
CA VAL A 113 5.49 -11.26 2.27
C VAL A 113 6.02 -12.62 2.65
N GLU A 114 7.19 -12.69 3.29
CA GLU A 114 7.82 -13.93 3.74
C GLU A 114 6.95 -14.68 4.77
N GLU A 115 6.32 -13.95 5.70
CA GLU A 115 5.43 -14.50 6.72
C GLU A 115 4.09 -15.00 6.14
N ASN A 116 3.69 -14.50 4.96
CA ASN A 116 2.40 -14.79 4.34
C ASN A 116 2.50 -15.54 2.99
N LEU A 117 3.62 -16.21 2.68
CA LEU A 117 3.84 -16.95 1.42
C LEU A 117 2.77 -18.03 1.11
N THR A 118 2.02 -18.48 2.12
CA THR A 118 0.95 -19.47 1.94
C THR A 118 -0.38 -18.87 1.47
N ALA A 119 -0.51 -17.53 1.48
CA ALA A 119 -1.68 -16.84 0.99
C ALA A 119 -1.88 -17.08 -0.52
N ARG A 120 -3.11 -17.41 -0.88
CA ARG A 120 -3.51 -17.67 -2.28
C ARG A 120 -4.03 -16.42 -2.97
N ILE A 121 -4.53 -15.47 -2.18
CA ILE A 121 -5.10 -14.22 -2.65
C ILE A 121 -4.37 -13.09 -1.93
N TRP A 122 -3.76 -12.21 -2.72
CA TRP A 122 -3.15 -10.97 -2.24
C TRP A 122 -4.03 -9.81 -2.67
N ILE A 123 -4.34 -8.93 -1.73
CA ILE A 123 -5.09 -7.71 -2.01
C ILE A 123 -4.20 -6.53 -1.67
N VAL A 124 -3.85 -5.74 -2.68
CA VAL A 124 -3.01 -4.56 -2.55
C VAL A 124 -3.84 -3.35 -2.97
N HIS A 125 -3.97 -2.35 -2.11
CA HIS A 125 -4.71 -1.14 -2.47
C HIS A 125 -3.98 0.14 -2.08
N CYS A 126 -4.33 1.21 -2.77
CA CYS A 126 -4.05 2.59 -2.38
C CYS A 126 -5.27 3.44 -2.76
N SER A 127 -5.19 4.78 -2.75
CA SER A 127 -6.33 5.63 -3.11
C SER A 127 -6.89 5.33 -4.51
N ALA A 128 -6.09 5.49 -5.56
CA ALA A 128 -6.54 5.26 -6.95
C ALA A 128 -6.38 3.81 -7.43
N GLY A 129 -5.54 3.01 -6.74
CA GLY A 129 -5.27 1.64 -7.15
C GLY A 129 -4.36 1.49 -8.36
N ILE A 130 -3.47 2.46 -8.61
CA ILE A 130 -2.63 2.51 -9.82
C ILE A 130 -1.15 2.72 -9.47
N SER A 131 -0.80 3.82 -8.81
CA SER A 131 0.60 4.24 -8.66
C SER A 131 1.33 3.46 -7.54
N ARG A 132 0.99 3.74 -6.27
CA ARG A 132 1.63 3.09 -5.10
C ARG A 132 1.32 1.60 -5.01
N SER A 133 0.04 1.22 -5.07
CA SER A 133 -0.36 -0.19 -5.05
C SER A 133 0.11 -0.92 -6.29
N GLY A 134 0.12 -0.29 -7.47
CA GLY A 134 0.65 -0.93 -8.68
C GLY A 134 2.16 -1.19 -8.59
N ALA A 135 2.94 -0.29 -7.97
CA ALA A 135 4.35 -0.55 -7.67
C ALA A 135 4.52 -1.76 -6.74
N VAL A 136 3.78 -1.80 -5.63
CA VAL A 136 3.84 -2.91 -4.68
C VAL A 136 3.37 -4.23 -5.30
N SER A 137 2.27 -4.24 -6.05
CA SER A 137 1.76 -5.44 -6.73
C SER A 137 2.72 -5.95 -7.79
N LYS A 138 3.35 -5.05 -8.57
CA LYS A 138 4.37 -5.43 -9.56
C LYS A 138 5.55 -6.10 -8.86
N TRP A 139 6.10 -5.44 -7.84
CA TRP A 139 7.22 -5.98 -7.06
C TRP A 139 6.87 -7.32 -6.40
N LEU A 140 5.68 -7.43 -5.80
CA LEU A 140 5.19 -8.65 -5.16
C LEU A 140 5.12 -9.81 -6.16
N LYS A 141 4.58 -9.56 -7.35
CA LYS A 141 4.54 -10.56 -8.42
C LYS A 141 5.96 -11.03 -8.77
N ASP A 142 6.86 -10.09 -9.03
CA ASP A 142 8.24 -10.41 -9.40
C ASP A 142 8.93 -11.23 -8.28
N GLN A 143 8.68 -10.90 -7.01
CA GLN A 143 9.23 -11.67 -5.89
C GLN A 143 8.66 -13.09 -5.80
N LEU A 144 7.33 -13.23 -5.86
CA LEU A 144 6.68 -14.54 -5.82
C LEU A 144 7.23 -15.45 -6.93
N GLU A 145 7.32 -14.94 -8.15
CA GLU A 145 7.77 -15.73 -9.30
C GLU A 145 9.28 -15.99 -9.29
N LEU A 146 10.11 -14.95 -9.15
CA LEU A 146 11.56 -15.06 -9.33
C LEU A 146 12.26 -15.64 -8.11
N ARG A 147 11.84 -15.28 -6.89
CA ARG A 147 12.52 -15.67 -5.66
C ARG A 147 11.92 -16.94 -5.05
N TYR A 148 10.59 -17.07 -5.07
CA TYR A 148 9.91 -18.18 -4.41
C TYR A 148 9.38 -19.25 -5.39
N GLY A 149 9.46 -19.03 -6.70
CA GLY A 149 8.97 -19.98 -7.70
C GLY A 149 7.46 -20.17 -7.67
N ILE A 150 6.72 -19.20 -7.14
CA ILE A 150 5.28 -19.20 -7.01
C ILE A 150 4.69 -18.43 -8.19
N GLU A 151 4.02 -19.15 -9.09
CA GLU A 151 3.30 -18.53 -10.21
C GLU A 151 2.23 -17.55 -9.70
N ALA A 152 2.27 -16.30 -10.18
CA ALA A 152 1.39 -15.24 -9.71
C ALA A 152 0.68 -14.53 -10.87
N LYS A 153 -0.63 -14.38 -10.74
CA LYS A 153 -1.49 -13.72 -11.73
C LYS A 153 -2.04 -12.42 -11.15
N ASN A 154 -1.78 -11.31 -11.83
CA ASN A 154 -2.49 -10.07 -11.56
C ASN A 154 -3.88 -10.15 -12.19
N VAL A 155 -4.93 -9.91 -11.39
CA VAL A 155 -6.32 -10.07 -11.84
C VAL A 155 -6.87 -8.79 -12.46
N ASP A 156 -6.53 -7.62 -11.91
CA ASP A 156 -7.19 -6.36 -12.28
C ASP A 156 -6.50 -5.56 -13.39
N GLY A 157 -5.27 -5.93 -13.80
CA GLY A 157 -4.53 -5.24 -14.86
C GLY A 157 -4.10 -3.79 -14.56
N ARG A 158 -4.32 -3.28 -13.33
CA ARG A 158 -4.19 -1.86 -12.95
C ARG A 158 -2.77 -1.40 -12.58
N TYR A 159 -1.76 -1.83 -13.32
CA TYR A 159 -0.35 -1.42 -13.13
C TYR A 159 0.15 -0.50 -14.25
N ALA A 160 -0.74 0.29 -14.87
CA ALA A 160 -0.41 1.08 -16.05
C ALA A 160 0.72 2.11 -15.82
N VAL A 161 0.84 2.65 -14.60
CA VAL A 161 1.88 3.62 -14.23
C VAL A 161 2.27 3.43 -12.75
N PRO A 162 3.14 2.45 -12.41
CA PRO A 162 3.56 2.23 -11.04
C PRO A 162 4.47 3.37 -10.56
N ASN A 163 4.44 3.66 -9.26
CA ASN A 163 5.35 4.64 -8.65
C ASN A 163 6.81 4.15 -8.74
N ALA A 164 7.59 4.80 -9.60
CA ALA A 164 8.98 4.41 -9.86
C ALA A 164 9.90 4.59 -8.64
N TYR A 165 9.59 5.54 -7.75
CA TYR A 165 10.38 5.75 -6.54
C TYR A 165 10.22 4.56 -5.57
N VAL A 166 8.98 4.10 -5.36
CA VAL A 166 8.68 2.92 -4.52
C VAL A 166 9.41 1.69 -5.06
N LEU A 167 9.32 1.43 -6.37
CA LEU A 167 10.04 0.30 -7.00
C LEU A 167 11.55 0.38 -6.76
N ARG A 168 12.16 1.56 -6.94
CA ARG A 168 13.60 1.74 -6.73
C ARG A 168 14.03 1.46 -5.29
N VAL A 169 13.24 1.87 -4.31
CA VAL A 169 13.52 1.59 -2.88
C VAL A 169 13.41 0.08 -2.62
N LEU A 170 12.38 -0.57 -3.15
CA LEU A 170 12.19 -2.02 -3.01
C LEU A 170 13.32 -2.82 -3.67
N ASP A 171 13.72 -2.46 -4.89
CA ASP A 171 14.82 -3.11 -5.60
C ASP A 171 16.13 -2.99 -4.83
N LYS A 172 16.40 -1.82 -4.21
CA LYS A 172 17.62 -1.59 -3.42
C LYS A 172 17.75 -2.61 -2.27
N ILE A 173 16.66 -2.98 -1.60
CA ILE A 173 16.72 -3.92 -0.47
C ILE A 173 16.98 -5.35 -0.91
N LEU A 174 16.56 -5.72 -2.13
CA LEU A 174 16.77 -7.07 -2.65
C LEU A 174 18.22 -7.38 -3.02
N TYR A 175 19.04 -6.36 -3.25
CA TYR A 175 20.44 -6.49 -3.67
C TYR A 175 21.44 -6.08 -2.58
N GLN A 176 21.00 -5.98 -1.32
CA GLN A 176 21.86 -5.80 -0.13
C GLN A 176 22.14 -7.14 0.55
#